data_AF-A0A427K430-F1
#
_entry.id   AF-A0A427K430-F1
#
_cell.length_a   1.000
_cell.length_b   1.000
_cell.length_c   1.000
_cell.angle_alpha   90.00
_cell.angle_beta   90.00
_cell.angle_gamma   90.00
#
_symmetry.space_group_name_H-M   'P 1'
#
loop_
_entity.id
_entity.type
_entity.pdbx_description
1 polymer ?
#
loop_
_entity_poly.entity_id
_entity_poly.type
_entity_poly.pdbx_seq_one_letter_code
_entity_poly.pdbx_strand_id
1 'polypeptide(L)'
;MISFHTVATSTAESAVIQVENTVEKNKLVPDAACVNYLITEDAEPGLDLVDVVEKHGGNCPGDPETQPRLFSVYVDQKTKQMISDKDDPVEGDFTLLVPDK
;
A
#
# COMPACT_ATOMS: atom_id res chain seq x y z
N MET A 1 -25.05 -16.79 25.20
CA MET A 1 -24.92 -15.45 24.58
C MET A 1 -23.66 -15.50 23.73
N ILE A 2 -23.79 -15.44 22.41
CA ILE A 2 -22.64 -15.47 21.50
C ILE A 2 -22.08 -14.05 21.48
N SER A 3 -20.88 -13.87 22.03
CA SER A 3 -20.19 -12.58 22.05
C SER A 3 -19.59 -12.34 20.67
N PHE A 4 -20.21 -11.45 19.89
CA PHE A 4 -19.60 -10.94 18.67
C PHE A 4 -18.45 -10.01 19.08
N HIS A 5 -17.22 -10.49 18.95
CA HIS A 5 -16.06 -9.60 18.98
C HIS A 5 -16.02 -8.93 17.62
N THR A 6 -16.53 -7.71 17.52
CA THR A 6 -16.12 -6.79 16.46
C THR A 6 -14.62 -6.59 16.64
N VAL A 7 -13.83 -7.25 15.80
CA VAL A 7 -12.42 -6.91 15.67
C VAL A 7 -12.41 -5.48 15.13
N ALA A 8 -11.98 -4.53 15.96
CA ALA A 8 -11.62 -3.23 15.47
C ALA A 8 -10.42 -3.45 14.54
N THR A 9 -10.67 -3.50 13.24
CA THR A 9 -9.65 -3.49 12.19
C THR A 9 -8.68 -2.36 12.53
N SER A 10 -7.40 -2.67 12.68
CA SER A 10 -6.40 -1.65 13.03
C SER A 10 -6.36 -0.57 11.94
N THR A 11 -5.97 0.67 12.29
CA THR A 11 -5.85 1.74 11.29
C THR A 11 -4.88 1.36 10.17
N ALA A 12 -3.79 0.69 10.52
CA ALA A 12 -2.82 0.13 9.60
C ALA A 12 -3.44 -0.86 8.59
N GLU A 13 -4.26 -1.79 9.06
CA GLU A 13 -4.97 -2.75 8.19
C GLU A 13 -5.96 -2.02 7.26
N SER A 14 -6.61 -0.94 7.75
CA SER A 14 -7.47 -0.11 6.90
C SER A 14 -6.70 0.65 5.82
N ALA A 15 -5.48 1.10 6.10
CA ALA A 15 -4.61 1.79 5.15
C ALA A 15 -4.13 0.84 4.06
N VAL A 16 -3.69 -0.37 4.42
CA VAL A 16 -3.28 -1.40 3.46
C VAL A 16 -4.42 -1.74 2.49
N ILE A 17 -5.62 -1.99 3.01
CA ILE A 17 -6.80 -2.28 2.17
C ILE A 17 -7.12 -1.10 1.24
N GLN A 18 -6.99 0.14 1.73
CA GLN A 18 -7.22 1.32 0.90
C GLN A 18 -6.21 1.43 -0.25
N VAL A 19 -4.93 1.20 0.05
CA VAL A 19 -3.84 1.26 -0.94
C VAL A 19 -4.00 0.14 -1.96
N GLU A 20 -4.27 -1.09 -1.52
CA GLU A 20 -4.53 -2.24 -2.40
C GLU A 20 -5.65 -1.94 -3.40
N ASN A 21 -6.82 -1.51 -2.90
CA ASN A 21 -7.95 -1.16 -3.77
C ASN A 21 -7.60 -0.06 -4.78
N THR A 22 -6.78 0.91 -4.38
CA THR A 22 -6.38 2.02 -5.26
C THR A 22 -5.40 1.56 -6.32
N VAL A 23 -4.42 0.73 -5.94
CA VAL A 23 -3.44 0.15 -6.85
C VAL A 23 -4.13 -0.71 -7.92
N GLU A 24 -5.09 -1.54 -7.51
CA GLU A 24 -5.86 -2.37 -8.42
C GLU A 24 -6.77 -1.56 -9.33
N LYS A 25 -7.58 -0.66 -8.76
CA LYS A 25 -8.56 0.14 -9.51
C LYS A 25 -7.87 1.02 -10.55
N ASN A 26 -6.78 1.68 -10.16
CA ASN A 26 -6.07 2.62 -11.02
C ASN A 26 -4.96 1.93 -11.84
N LYS A 27 -4.80 0.59 -11.74
CA LYS A 27 -3.79 -0.21 -12.45
C LYS A 27 -2.37 0.37 -12.28
N LEU A 28 -2.02 0.71 -11.03
CA LEU A 28 -0.73 1.33 -10.72
C LEU A 28 0.45 0.36 -10.85
N VAL A 29 0.17 -0.94 -10.98
CA VAL A 29 1.17 -1.98 -11.22
C VAL A 29 0.72 -2.88 -12.38
N PRO A 30 1.65 -3.54 -13.10
CA PRO A 30 1.30 -4.41 -14.22
C PRO A 30 0.46 -5.62 -13.83
N ASP A 31 0.74 -6.21 -12.67
CA ASP A 31 0.01 -7.36 -12.13
C ASP A 31 -0.15 -7.24 -10.60
N ALA A 32 -1.37 -6.98 -10.16
CA ALA A 32 -1.69 -6.84 -8.73
C ALA A 32 -1.52 -8.15 -7.95
N ALA A 33 -1.57 -9.33 -8.59
CA ALA A 33 -1.34 -10.60 -7.91
C ALA A 33 0.14 -10.84 -7.54
N CYS A 34 1.03 -10.04 -8.14
CA CYS A 34 2.49 -10.12 -7.99
C CYS A 34 3.08 -8.92 -7.23
N VAL A 35 2.28 -8.28 -6.39
CA VAL A 35 2.77 -7.31 -5.40
C VAL A 35 2.34 -7.70 -3.99
N ASN A 36 3.05 -7.19 -3.00
CA ASN A 36 2.66 -7.21 -1.59
C ASN A 36 2.57 -5.76 -1.08
N TYR A 37 1.85 -5.59 0.02
CA TYR A 37 1.67 -4.32 0.71
C TYR A 37 2.23 -4.45 2.12
N LEU A 38 3.23 -3.63 2.44
CA LEU A 38 3.90 -3.66 3.73
C LEU A 38 3.64 -2.35 4.48
N ILE A 39 3.19 -2.46 5.73
CA ILE A 39 3.08 -1.29 6.62
C ILE A 39 4.48 -0.96 7.17
N THR A 40 4.87 0.30 7.10
CA THR A 40 6.13 0.78 7.66
C THR A 40 5.87 1.43 9.01
N GLU A 41 6.60 0.99 10.05
CA GLU A 41 6.40 1.45 11.43
C GLU A 41 6.89 2.89 11.67
N ASP A 42 7.77 3.40 10.81
CA ASP A 42 8.43 4.71 10.94
C ASP A 42 7.68 5.85 10.20
N ALA A 43 6.37 5.73 10.01
CA ALA A 43 5.55 6.78 9.40
C ALA A 43 5.43 8.01 10.31
N GLU A 44 5.26 9.20 9.71
CA GLU A 44 5.01 10.42 10.49
C GLU A 44 3.70 10.32 11.30
N PRO A 45 3.61 10.94 12.49
CA PRO A 45 2.40 10.88 13.31
C PRO A 45 1.15 11.35 12.57
N GLY A 46 0.14 10.48 12.51
CA GLY A 46 -1.12 10.74 11.82
C GLY A 46 -1.15 10.28 10.36
N LEU A 47 -0.05 9.71 9.86
CA LEU A 47 0.04 9.04 8.57
C LEU A 47 0.30 7.55 8.78
N ASP A 48 -0.25 6.74 7.89
CA ASP A 48 0.19 5.35 7.68
C ASP A 48 1.04 5.32 6.40
N LEU A 49 2.20 4.66 6.42
CA LEU A 49 3.04 4.46 5.25
C LEU A 49 2.92 3.01 4.79
N VAL A 50 2.54 2.82 3.54
CA VAL A 50 2.41 1.51 2.91
C VAL A 50 3.36 1.42 1.73
N ASP A 51 4.27 0.46 1.77
CA ASP A 51 5.16 0.15 0.66
C ASP A 51 4.49 -0.89 -0.25
N VAL A 52 4.46 -0.58 -1.54
CA VAL A 52 4.10 -1.53 -2.59
C VAL A 52 5.39 -2.15 -3.10
N VAL A 53 5.53 -3.46 -2.91
CA VAL A 53 6.75 -4.19 -3.22
C VAL A 53 6.45 -5.35 -4.15
N GLU A 54 7.42 -5.76 -4.95
CA GLU A 54 7.28 -6.94 -5.79
C GLU A 54 7.15 -8.21 -4.92
N LYS A 55 6.29 -9.12 -5.38
CA LYS A 55 6.19 -10.47 -4.84
C LYS A 55 6.82 -11.42 -5.84
N HIS A 56 7.89 -12.10 -5.44
CA HIS A 56 8.58 -13.07 -6.29
C HIS A 56 8.27 -14.51 -5.89
N GLY A 57 8.31 -15.43 -6.85
CA GLY A 57 8.08 -16.85 -6.65
C GLY A 57 6.68 -17.33 -7.03
N GLY A 58 6.52 -18.66 -7.11
CA GLY A 58 5.32 -19.28 -7.67
C GLY A 58 5.17 -18.90 -9.15
N ASN A 59 4.10 -18.17 -9.46
CA ASN A 59 3.81 -17.66 -10.80
C ASN A 59 4.33 -16.23 -11.05
N CYS A 60 4.87 -15.56 -10.03
CA CYS A 60 5.37 -14.20 -10.16
C CYS A 60 6.87 -14.21 -10.51
N PRO A 61 7.30 -13.39 -11.50
CA PRO A 61 8.68 -13.34 -11.95
C PRO A 61 9.61 -12.81 -10.86
N GLY A 62 10.93 -12.89 -11.07
CA GLY A 62 11.94 -12.33 -10.16
C GLY A 62 12.59 -13.35 -9.22
N ASP A 63 13.57 -12.88 -8.45
CA ASP A 63 14.33 -13.68 -7.48
C ASP A 63 13.57 -13.76 -6.15
N PRO A 64 13.17 -14.97 -5.68
CA PRO A 64 12.45 -15.17 -4.42
C PRO A 64 13.17 -14.66 -3.17
N GLU A 65 14.49 -14.46 -3.22
CA GLU A 65 15.26 -13.91 -2.10
C GLU A 65 15.27 -12.38 -2.07
N THR A 66 14.63 -11.73 -3.05
CA THR A 66 14.53 -10.28 -3.15
C THR A 66 13.08 -9.82 -3.09
N GLN A 67 12.88 -8.60 -2.60
CA GLN A 67 11.59 -7.94 -2.58
C GLN A 67 11.78 -6.45 -2.91
N PRO A 68 12.04 -6.12 -4.18
CA PRO A 68 12.21 -4.73 -4.61
C PRO A 68 10.97 -3.90 -4.30
N ARG A 69 11.20 -2.69 -3.80
CA ARG A 69 10.14 -1.69 -3.63
C ARG A 69 9.79 -1.07 -4.99
N LEU A 70 8.50 -0.99 -5.28
CA LEU A 70 7.96 -0.31 -6.46
C LEU A 70 7.71 1.17 -6.17
N PHE A 71 6.99 1.47 -5.09
CA PHE A 71 6.70 2.82 -4.59
C PHE A 71 6.08 2.74 -3.19
N SER A 72 5.88 3.89 -2.55
CA SER A 72 5.19 4.02 -1.28
C SER A 72 3.94 4.88 -1.42
N VAL A 73 3.05 4.71 -0.45
CA VAL A 73 1.85 5.52 -0.30
C VAL A 73 1.72 5.95 1.15
N TYR A 74 1.70 7.26 1.40
CA TYR A 74 1.23 7.79 2.67
C TYR A 74 -0.29 7.92 2.63
N VAL A 75 -0.94 7.44 3.69
CA VAL A 75 -2.38 7.57 3.92
C VAL A 75 -2.60 8.45 5.14
N ASP A 76 -3.30 9.57 4.97
CA ASP A 76 -3.70 10.40 6.10
C ASP A 76 -4.78 9.69 6.92
N GLN A 77 -4.52 9.43 8.20
CA GLN A 77 -5.40 8.64 9.05
C GLN A 77 -6.79 9.27 9.23
N LYS A 78 -6.91 10.59 9.12
CA LYS A 78 -8.15 11.35 9.34
C LYS A 78 -8.94 11.58 8.06
N THR A 79 -8.27 12.06 7.02
CA THR A 79 -8.88 12.47 5.74
C THR A 79 -8.92 11.34 4.73
N LYS A 80 -8.15 10.26 4.96
CA LYS A 80 -7.99 9.14 4.03
C LYS A 80 -7.46 9.55 2.66
N GLN A 81 -6.85 10.74 2.56
CA GLN A 81 -6.14 11.16 1.36
C GLN A 81 -4.85 10.36 1.23
N MET A 82 -4.46 10.08 -0.02
CA MET A 82 -3.25 9.36 -0.34
C MET A 82 -2.31 10.23 -1.14
N ILE A 83 -1.03 10.21 -0.77
CA ILE A 83 0.06 10.72 -1.61
C ILE A 83 1.01 9.56 -1.90
N SER A 84 1.58 9.52 -3.10
CA SER A 84 2.46 8.44 -3.53
C SER A 84 3.59 8.99 -4.36
N ASP A 85 4.76 8.35 -4.24
CA ASP A 85 5.92 8.62 -5.07
C ASP A 85 6.00 7.67 -6.29
N LYS A 86 4.89 7.05 -6.69
CA LYS A 86 4.83 6.13 -7.84
C LYS A 86 5.44 6.64 -9.15
N ASP A 87 5.49 7.96 -9.32
CA ASP A 87 6.02 8.61 -10.53
C ASP A 87 7.52 8.95 -10.40
N ASP A 88 8.06 8.92 -9.18
CA ASP A 88 9.48 9.09 -8.87
C ASP A 88 9.89 8.29 -7.60
N PRO A 89 9.89 6.95 -7.66
CA PRO A 89 10.13 6.12 -6.49
C PRO A 89 11.59 6.08 -6.05
N VAL A 90 12.51 6.65 -6.84
CA VAL A 90 13.95 6.70 -6.55
C VAL A 90 14.27 7.93 -5.73
N GLU A 91 13.76 9.10 -6.12
CA GLU A 91 13.97 10.34 -5.37
C GLU A 91 12.96 10.49 -4.23
N GLY A 92 11.76 9.88 -4.36
CA GLY A 92 10.72 9.88 -3.33
C GLY A 92 9.83 11.13 -3.38
N ASP A 93 9.58 11.68 -4.57
CA ASP A 93 8.71 12.85 -4.73
C ASP A 93 7.24 12.45 -4.66
N PHE A 94 6.61 12.68 -3.51
CA PHE A 94 5.21 12.33 -3.27
C PHE A 94 4.23 13.31 -3.92
N THR A 95 3.30 12.77 -4.70
CA THR A 95 2.21 13.52 -5.34
C THR A 95 0.85 12.96 -4.96
N LEU A 96 -0.21 13.77 -5.08
CA LEU A 96 -1.56 13.35 -4.72
C LEU A 96 -2.01 12.16 -5.58
N LEU A 97 -2.32 11.05 -4.91
CA LEU A 97 -2.88 9.87 -5.53
C LEU A 97 -4.40 10.02 -5.57
N VAL A 98 -4.89 10.65 -6.64
CA VAL A 98 -6.33 10.81 -6.87
C VAL A 98 -6.97 9.45 -7.21
N PRO A 99 -8.02 9.03 -6.50
CA PRO A 99 -8.82 7.89 -6.95
C PRO A 99 -9.49 8.27 -8.28
N ASP A 100 -9.42 7.39 -9.29
CA ASP A 100 -10.09 7.64 -10.57
C ASP A 100 -11.59 7.90 -10.34
N LYS A 101 -12.12 8.93 -11.02
CA LYS A 101 -13.51 9.41 -10.90
C LYS A 101 -14.53 8.33 -11.23
#